data_AF-A0A7L3AIX5-F1
#
_entry.id   AF-A0A7L3AIX5-F1
#
_cell.length_a   1.000
_cell.length_b   1.000
_cell.length_c   1.000
_cell.angle_alpha   90.00
_cell.angle_beta   90.00
_cell.angle_gamma   90.00
#
_symmetry.space_group_name_H-M   'P 1'
#
loop_
_entity.id
_entity.type
_entity.pdbx_description
1 polymer ?
#
loop_
_entity_poly.entity_id
_entity_poly.type
_entity_poly.pdbx_seq_one_letter_code
_entity_poly.pdbx_strand_id
1 'polypeptide(L)'
;SSALRTPSNLTASKLTGPSSQGKGSVGDERNSSNKYYRFPFFLSLCAAAARYEEGESEAESITSFMDTSNPLYQLYDTVRSCRNNQGQLISEPFFHLPSKKKYPDYYQQIKAPISLQQIRTKLKNHEYETLDQLEADLNLMFENAKRYNVPNSAIYKRVLKMQQVMQAKKKELARRDDIEDGDIMISSATSDTGSSK
;
A
#
# COMPACT_ATOMS: atom_id res chain seq x y z
N SER A 1 -59.12 -40.81 2.84
CA SER A 1 -59.08 -39.34 2.78
C SER A 1 -57.71 -38.94 2.26
N SER A 2 -57.49 -38.33 1.09
CA SER A 2 -58.34 -37.75 0.06
C SER A 2 -57.56 -37.84 -1.27
N ALA A 3 -58.13 -38.43 -2.32
CA ALA A 3 -58.46 -37.79 -3.62
C ALA A 3 -57.34 -36.90 -4.22
N LEU A 4 -56.61 -37.31 -5.26
CA LEU A 4 -56.97 -37.45 -6.70
C LEU A 4 -56.68 -36.19 -7.54
N ARG A 5 -55.87 -36.39 -8.61
CA ARG A 5 -55.94 -35.80 -9.99
C ARG A 5 -55.73 -34.27 -10.13
N THR A 6 -55.11 -33.70 -11.17
CA THR A 6 -54.78 -34.11 -12.56
C THR A 6 -53.79 -33.10 -13.20
N PRO A 7 -53.22 -33.39 -14.39
CA PRO A 7 -52.29 -32.54 -15.17
C PRO A 7 -52.96 -31.80 -16.35
N SER A 8 -52.31 -30.77 -16.92
CA SER A 8 -52.59 -30.25 -18.29
C SER A 8 -51.63 -29.09 -18.66
N ASN A 9 -50.81 -29.26 -19.72
CA ASN A 9 -50.91 -28.66 -21.07
C ASN A 9 -50.34 -27.22 -21.18
N LEU A 10 -49.26 -26.97 -21.94
CA LEU A 10 -49.00 -27.00 -23.40
C LEU A 10 -49.10 -25.59 -24.03
N THR A 11 -48.31 -25.41 -25.10
CA THR A 11 -48.28 -24.33 -26.12
C THR A 11 -47.38 -23.13 -25.77
N ALA A 12 -46.19 -22.92 -26.38
CA ALA A 12 -45.74 -22.87 -27.78
C ALA A 12 -45.91 -21.48 -28.43
N SER A 13 -44.75 -20.85 -28.74
CA SER A 13 -44.43 -20.12 -29.99
C SER A 13 -45.24 -18.83 -30.29
N LYS A 14 -44.84 -17.82 -31.08
CA LYS A 14 -43.74 -17.58 -32.01
C LYS A 14 -43.79 -16.06 -32.37
N LEU A 15 -42.62 -15.45 -32.52
CA LEU A 15 -42.17 -14.56 -33.63
C LEU A 15 -42.80 -13.18 -34.00
N THR A 16 -41.83 -12.34 -34.42
CA THR A 16 -41.81 -11.25 -35.44
C THR A 16 -41.92 -9.78 -34.96
N GLY A 17 -40.97 -8.97 -35.46
CA GLY A 17 -40.79 -7.52 -35.22
C GLY A 17 -41.73 -6.61 -36.03
N PRO A 18 -41.42 -5.30 -36.26
CA PRO A 18 -40.26 -4.88 -37.06
C PRO A 18 -39.57 -3.54 -36.64
N SER A 19 -38.53 -3.22 -37.42
CA SER A 19 -37.66 -2.04 -37.44
C SER A 19 -38.36 -0.69 -37.68
N SER A 20 -37.89 0.38 -37.03
CA SER A 20 -38.01 1.76 -37.53
C SER A 20 -36.86 2.64 -37.04
N GLN A 21 -36.26 3.38 -37.98
CA GLN A 21 -35.19 4.35 -37.80
C GLN A 21 -35.62 5.55 -36.92
N GLY A 22 -34.71 6.03 -36.08
CA GLY A 22 -34.79 7.34 -35.43
C GLY A 22 -33.40 7.97 -35.34
N LYS A 23 -33.19 9.07 -36.06
CA LYS A 23 -32.01 9.94 -35.91
C LYS A 23 -32.17 10.77 -34.64
N GLY A 24 -31.19 10.74 -33.76
CA GLY A 24 -31.05 11.64 -32.61
C GLY A 24 -29.58 11.99 -32.42
N SER A 25 -29.27 13.28 -32.50
CA SER A 25 -27.97 13.87 -32.21
C SER A 25 -27.72 13.92 -30.70
N VAL A 26 -26.47 14.19 -30.32
CA VAL A 26 -25.96 14.63 -29.01
C VAL A 26 -25.35 13.55 -28.11
N GLY A 27 -24.05 13.69 -27.87
CA GLY A 27 -23.42 13.26 -26.63
C GLY A 27 -22.17 12.42 -26.81
N ASP A 28 -20.99 13.05 -26.73
CA ASP A 28 -19.73 12.41 -26.34
C ASP A 28 -19.96 11.55 -25.07
N GLU A 29 -20.13 10.23 -25.19
CA GLU A 29 -19.98 9.33 -24.05
C GLU A 29 -18.50 9.10 -23.77
N ARG A 30 -17.86 10.15 -23.25
CA ARG A 30 -16.65 9.97 -22.44
C ARG A 30 -17.08 9.20 -21.20
N ASN A 31 -16.62 7.95 -21.09
CA ASN A 31 -16.66 7.13 -19.88
C ASN A 31 -16.28 7.97 -18.63
N SER A 32 -17.30 8.50 -17.97
CA SER A 32 -17.19 9.45 -16.86
C SER A 32 -17.17 8.67 -15.55
N SER A 33 -16.10 7.91 -15.33
CA SER A 33 -15.89 7.18 -14.08
C SER A 33 -14.42 7.07 -13.69
N ASN A 34 -13.65 8.13 -13.98
CA ASN A 34 -12.37 8.38 -13.34
C ASN A 34 -12.52 9.57 -12.39
N LYS A 35 -12.98 9.33 -11.15
CA LYS A 35 -12.84 10.31 -10.06
C LYS A 35 -11.40 10.31 -9.48
N TYR A 36 -10.41 10.21 -10.37
CA TYR A 36 -8.99 10.35 -10.01
C TYR A 36 -8.57 11.80 -10.14
N TYR A 37 -8.26 12.40 -9.00
CA TYR A 37 -7.24 13.43 -8.78
C TYR A 37 -6.88 14.28 -10.01
N ARG A 38 -7.62 15.37 -10.24
CA ARG A 38 -7.13 16.54 -10.99
C ARG A 38 -6.82 17.63 -9.98
N PHE A 39 -5.56 17.72 -9.57
CA PHE A 39 -5.05 18.89 -8.86
C PHE A 39 -4.92 20.06 -9.85
N PRO A 40 -5.38 21.28 -9.50
CA PRO A 40 -5.15 22.46 -10.32
C PRO A 40 -3.67 22.86 -10.27
N PHE A 41 -3.09 22.97 -11.46
CA PHE A 41 -1.86 23.66 -11.76
C PHE A 41 -2.04 25.14 -11.40
N PHE A 42 -1.48 25.58 -10.27
CA PHE A 42 -1.26 27.00 -9.98
C PHE A 42 0.25 27.23 -10.11
N LEU A 43 0.66 27.66 -11.30
CA LEU A 43 1.07 29.04 -11.58
C LEU A 43 2.19 29.53 -10.66
N SER A 44 3.40 29.48 -11.23
CA SER A 44 4.44 30.49 -11.08
C SER A 44 3.85 31.89 -11.05
N LEU A 45 3.96 32.58 -9.91
CA LEU A 45 4.23 34.02 -9.81
C LEU A 45 4.49 34.40 -8.35
N CYS A 46 5.74 34.67 -8.00
CA CYS A 46 6.10 35.61 -6.92
C CYS A 46 7.48 36.18 -7.23
N ALA A 47 7.50 37.30 -7.94
CA ALA A 47 8.60 38.26 -7.88
C ALA A 47 8.16 39.39 -6.95
N ALA A 48 8.73 39.42 -5.74
CA ALA A 48 8.79 40.62 -4.91
C ALA A 48 10.01 40.50 -3.99
N ALA A 49 10.97 41.37 -4.24
CA ALA A 49 12.20 41.49 -3.47
C ALA A 49 11.91 42.05 -2.08
N ALA A 50 12.35 41.33 -1.06
CA ALA A 50 12.76 41.89 0.21
C ALA A 50 13.90 41.01 0.73
N ARG A 51 15.10 41.59 0.77
CA ARG A 51 16.26 40.98 1.41
C ARG A 51 15.91 40.76 2.88
N TYR A 52 15.85 39.50 3.29
CA TYR A 52 16.07 39.10 4.66
C TYR A 52 17.20 38.07 4.62
N GLU A 53 18.22 38.38 5.41
CA GLU A 53 19.43 37.60 5.64
C GLU A 53 19.12 36.19 6.16
N GLU A 54 20.03 35.29 5.81
CA GLU A 54 20.14 33.85 6.09
C GLU A 54 19.29 33.31 7.25
N GLY A 55 18.25 32.57 6.86
CA GLY A 55 17.58 31.56 7.68
C GLY A 55 17.45 30.28 6.87
N GLU A 56 18.55 29.81 6.29
CA GLU A 56 18.59 28.59 5.51
C GLU A 56 18.46 27.36 6.44
N SER A 57 17.27 26.74 6.42
CA SER A 57 17.10 25.29 6.46
C SER A 57 17.38 24.50 7.77
N GLU A 58 16.66 24.80 8.85
CA GLU A 58 16.52 23.83 9.97
C GLU A 58 15.52 22.68 9.64
N ALA A 59 14.60 22.93 8.70
CA ALA A 59 13.48 22.02 8.41
C ALA A 59 13.88 20.77 7.60
N GLU A 60 15.04 20.77 6.94
CA GLU A 60 15.50 19.62 6.15
C GLU A 60 16.39 18.64 6.95
N SER A 61 16.91 19.06 8.10
CA SER A 61 17.88 18.30 8.93
C SER A 61 17.28 17.05 9.61
N ILE A 62 15.96 17.04 9.90
CA ILE A 62 15.32 15.93 10.64
C ILE A 62 15.13 14.65 9.81
N THR A 63 15.31 14.71 8.49
CA THR A 63 15.17 13.52 7.63
C THR A 63 16.38 12.58 7.70
N SER A 64 17.53 13.05 8.20
CA SER A 64 18.84 12.39 8.11
C SER A 64 19.22 11.44 9.26
N PHE A 65 18.38 11.24 10.29
CA PHE A 65 18.82 10.55 11.53
C PHE A 65 18.35 9.09 11.69
N MET A 66 17.55 8.54 10.76
CA MET A 66 17.18 7.12 10.87
C MET A 66 18.30 6.26 10.30
N ASP A 67 18.84 5.36 11.13
CA ASP A 67 19.90 4.45 10.74
C ASP A 67 19.42 3.53 9.60
N THR A 68 20.04 3.68 8.43
CA THR A 68 19.75 2.90 7.23
C THR A 68 20.07 1.41 7.39
N SER A 69 20.90 1.04 8.37
CA SER A 69 21.23 -0.34 8.68
C SER A 69 20.16 -1.02 9.55
N ASN A 70 19.31 -0.28 10.26
CA ASN A 70 18.27 -0.84 11.11
C ASN A 70 17.24 -1.65 10.29
N PRO A 71 17.01 -2.94 10.61
CA PRO A 71 16.08 -3.79 9.86
C PRO A 71 14.63 -3.27 9.86
N LEU A 72 14.18 -2.63 10.95
CA LEU A 72 12.84 -2.01 11.01
C LEU A 72 12.73 -0.86 10.00
N TYR A 73 13.76 -0.02 9.91
CA TYR A 73 13.80 1.08 8.95
C TYR A 73 13.88 0.56 7.51
N GLN A 74 14.72 -0.45 7.25
CA GLN A 74 14.82 -1.07 5.92
C GLN A 74 13.46 -1.65 5.46
N LEU A 75 12.72 -2.32 6.35
CA LEU A 75 11.39 -2.83 6.03
C LEU A 75 10.41 -1.70 5.72
N TYR A 76 10.34 -0.69 6.58
CA TYR A 76 9.48 0.48 6.38
C TYR A 76 9.81 1.20 5.06
N ASP A 77 11.08 1.48 4.81
CA ASP A 77 11.52 2.22 3.63
C ASP A 77 11.24 1.45 2.34
N THR A 78 11.41 0.12 2.35
CA THR A 78 11.06 -0.75 1.21
C THR A 78 9.58 -0.64 0.85
N VAL A 79 8.68 -0.58 1.84
CA VAL A 79 7.25 -0.37 1.58
C VAL A 79 6.98 1.06 1.13
N ARG A 80 7.61 2.04 1.77
CA ARG A 80 7.44 3.47 1.47
C ARG A 80 7.90 3.82 0.06
N SER A 81 8.99 3.24 -0.43
CA SER A 81 9.59 3.51 -1.74
C SER A 81 9.07 2.60 -2.85
N CYS A 82 8.09 1.73 -2.55
CA CYS A 82 7.58 0.72 -3.47
C CYS A 82 7.03 1.32 -4.77
N ARG A 83 7.57 0.84 -5.91
CA ARG A 83 7.19 1.26 -7.26
C ARG A 83 6.62 0.09 -8.06
N ASN A 84 5.75 0.40 -9.04
CA ASN A 84 5.31 -0.58 -10.03
C ASN A 84 6.31 -0.71 -11.19
N ASN A 85 5.99 -1.59 -12.15
CA ASN A 85 6.84 -1.85 -13.32
C ASN A 85 7.03 -0.62 -14.24
N GLN A 86 6.21 0.42 -14.10
CA GLN A 86 6.33 1.69 -14.83
C GLN A 86 7.14 2.73 -14.05
N GLY A 87 7.70 2.36 -12.89
CA GLY A 87 8.42 3.28 -12.00
C GLY A 87 7.50 4.18 -11.16
N GLN A 88 6.18 4.07 -11.28
CA GLN A 88 5.25 4.86 -10.49
C GLN A 88 5.29 4.44 -9.02
N LEU A 89 5.41 5.41 -8.12
CA LEU A 89 5.35 5.22 -6.68
C LEU A 89 3.92 4.82 -6.27
N ILE A 90 3.72 3.56 -5.93
CA ILE A 90 2.38 3.02 -5.62
C ILE A 90 1.98 3.21 -4.17
N SER A 91 2.95 3.52 -3.30
CA SER A 91 2.78 3.79 -1.88
C SER A 91 2.21 5.18 -1.56
N GLU A 92 2.26 6.11 -2.52
CA GLU A 92 1.88 7.52 -2.33
C GLU A 92 0.49 7.73 -1.70
N PRO A 93 -0.59 7.02 -2.09
CA PRO A 93 -1.90 7.18 -1.47
C PRO A 93 -1.96 6.81 0.02
N PHE A 94 -0.96 6.08 0.52
CA PHE A 94 -0.92 5.59 1.90
C PHE A 94 -0.07 6.49 2.81
N PHE A 95 0.50 7.59 2.29
CA PHE A 95 1.34 8.49 3.08
C PHE A 95 0.57 9.18 4.20
N HIS A 96 -0.66 9.61 3.91
CA HIS A 96 -1.52 10.32 4.85
C HIS A 96 -2.91 9.69 4.88
N LEU A 97 -3.58 9.77 6.02
CA LEU A 97 -4.98 9.39 6.11
C LEU A 97 -5.87 10.30 5.22
N PRO A 98 -6.99 9.77 4.69
CA PRO A 98 -7.99 10.59 4.02
C PRO A 98 -8.46 11.73 4.93
N SER A 99 -8.77 12.91 4.37
CA SER A 99 -9.28 14.02 5.19
C SER A 99 -10.63 13.68 5.84
N LYS A 100 -10.72 13.74 7.18
CA LYS A 100 -11.97 13.54 7.95
C LYS A 100 -13.14 14.39 7.44
N LYS A 101 -12.87 15.63 7.03
CA LYS A 101 -13.90 16.55 6.51
C LYS A 101 -14.43 16.13 5.15
N LYS A 102 -13.56 15.60 4.28
CA LYS A 102 -13.92 15.20 2.91
C LYS A 102 -14.46 13.77 2.82
N TYR A 103 -14.01 12.89 3.72
CA TYR A 103 -14.32 11.46 3.73
C TYR A 103 -14.76 11.02 5.14
N PRO A 104 -15.89 11.53 5.65
CA PRO A 104 -16.36 11.16 6.98
C PRO A 104 -16.77 9.68 7.08
N ASP A 105 -17.25 9.11 5.98
CA ASP A 105 -17.66 7.70 5.84
C ASP A 105 -16.49 6.72 6.02
N TYR A 106 -15.28 7.08 5.57
CA TYR A 106 -14.06 6.32 5.84
C TYR A 106 -13.89 6.06 7.33
N TYR A 107 -14.09 7.09 8.16
CA TYR A 107 -13.92 7.02 9.62
C TYR A 107 -15.09 6.34 10.34
N GLN A 108 -16.24 6.16 9.67
CA GLN A 108 -17.34 5.36 10.20
C GLN A 108 -17.07 3.87 10.00
N GLN A 109 -16.53 3.50 8.83
CA GLN A 109 -16.27 2.12 8.45
C GLN A 109 -14.94 1.59 9.03
N ILE A 110 -13.90 2.41 9.06
CA ILE A 110 -12.55 2.02 9.49
C ILE A 110 -12.34 2.40 10.96
N LYS A 111 -12.23 1.37 11.81
CA LYS A 111 -12.17 1.53 13.28
C LYS A 111 -10.81 1.98 13.80
N ALA A 112 -9.73 1.54 13.17
CA ALA A 112 -8.37 1.91 13.55
C ALA A 112 -7.61 2.49 12.34
N PRO A 113 -7.87 3.76 11.97
CA PRO A 113 -7.18 4.42 10.86
C PRO A 113 -5.67 4.56 11.14
N ILE A 114 -4.85 4.10 10.21
CA ILE A 114 -3.39 4.25 10.24
C ILE A 114 -2.86 4.55 8.83
N SER A 115 -1.73 5.25 8.75
CA SER A 115 -1.03 5.65 7.52
C SER A 115 0.48 5.49 7.67
N LEU A 116 1.22 5.50 6.55
CA LEU A 116 2.69 5.42 6.57
C LEU A 116 3.33 6.56 7.37
N GLN A 117 2.74 7.77 7.38
CA GLN A 117 3.22 8.86 8.23
C GLN A 117 3.16 8.49 9.71
N GLN A 118 2.04 7.93 10.18
CA GLN A 118 1.89 7.54 11.59
C GLN A 118 2.84 6.39 11.94
N ILE A 119 2.96 5.40 11.06
CA ILE A 119 3.91 4.28 11.22
C ILE A 119 5.35 4.81 11.32
N ARG A 120 5.73 5.79 10.48
CA ARG A 120 7.04 6.44 10.55
C ARG A 120 7.25 7.14 11.88
N THR A 121 6.25 7.85 12.40
CA THR A 121 6.35 8.51 13.70
C THR A 121 6.57 7.50 14.82
N LYS A 122 5.79 6.41 14.85
CA LYS A 122 5.99 5.32 15.81
C LYS A 122 7.39 4.71 15.73
N LEU A 123 7.89 4.50 14.52
CA LEU A 123 9.23 3.99 14.28
C LEU A 123 10.32 4.95 14.81
N LYS A 124 10.16 6.27 14.58
CA LYS A 124 11.07 7.29 15.12
C LYS A 124 11.05 7.37 16.65
N ASN A 125 9.92 7.07 17.25
CA ASN A 125 9.74 7.07 18.70
C ASN A 125 10.19 5.76 19.35
N HIS A 126 10.78 4.83 18.59
CA HIS A 126 11.18 3.50 19.07
C HIS A 126 10.01 2.68 19.65
N GLU A 127 8.79 2.87 19.13
CA GLU A 127 7.59 2.12 19.57
C GLU A 127 7.49 0.70 18.95
N TYR A 128 8.48 0.30 18.16
CA TYR A 128 8.59 -1.05 17.61
C TYR A 128 9.89 -1.70 18.07
N GLU A 129 9.76 -2.82 18.77
CA GLU A 129 10.88 -3.64 19.23
C GLU A 129 11.22 -4.75 18.22
N THR A 130 10.24 -5.21 17.44
CA THR A 130 10.40 -6.32 16.50
C THR A 130 9.81 -6.03 15.13
N LEU A 131 10.30 -6.75 14.11
CA LEU A 131 9.75 -6.68 12.75
C LEU A 131 8.27 -7.05 12.71
N ASP A 132 7.82 -7.94 13.59
CA ASP A 132 6.42 -8.37 13.69
C ASP A 132 5.49 -7.22 14.13
N GLN A 133 5.93 -6.37 15.07
CA GLN A 133 5.12 -5.23 15.52
C GLN A 133 4.95 -4.18 14.41
N LEU A 134 6.03 -3.89 13.66
CA LEU A 134 5.95 -3.00 12.50
C LEU A 134 5.08 -3.60 11.39
N GLU A 135 5.25 -4.89 11.12
CA GLU A 135 4.45 -5.62 10.13
C GLU A 135 2.96 -5.59 10.48
N ALA A 136 2.59 -5.74 11.76
CA ALA A 136 1.20 -5.69 12.21
C ALA A 136 0.53 -4.36 11.83
N ASP A 137 1.20 -3.24 12.02
CA ASP A 137 0.68 -1.91 11.66
C ASP A 137 0.63 -1.68 10.14
N LEU A 138 1.63 -2.17 9.40
CA LEU A 138 1.61 -2.17 7.94
C LEU A 138 0.44 -3.01 7.39
N ASN A 139 0.23 -4.20 7.95
CA ASN A 139 -0.90 -5.05 7.60
C ASN A 139 -2.24 -4.42 7.98
N LEU A 140 -2.35 -3.77 9.13
CA LEU A 140 -3.55 -3.01 9.51
C LEU A 140 -3.88 -1.93 8.47
N MET A 141 -2.87 -1.17 8.02
CA MET A 141 -3.04 -0.19 6.95
C MET A 141 -3.57 -0.83 5.66
N PHE A 142 -3.01 -1.98 5.26
CA PHE A 142 -3.43 -2.72 4.08
C PHE A 142 -4.85 -3.29 4.20
N GLU A 143 -5.22 -3.87 5.34
CA GLU A 143 -6.57 -4.39 5.58
C GLU A 143 -7.60 -3.27 5.62
N ASN A 144 -7.28 -2.13 6.21
CA ASN A 144 -8.15 -0.94 6.17
C ASN A 144 -8.40 -0.49 4.73
N ALA A 145 -7.35 -0.43 3.91
CA ALA A 145 -7.48 -0.09 2.50
C ALA A 145 -8.32 -1.10 1.74
N LYS A 146 -8.13 -2.41 1.95
CA LYS A 146 -8.93 -3.47 1.31
C LYS A 146 -10.39 -3.49 1.79
N ARG A 147 -10.66 -3.10 3.03
CA ARG A 147 -12.02 -3.01 3.58
C ARG A 147 -12.80 -1.84 2.98
N TYR A 148 -12.16 -0.70 2.81
CA TYR A 148 -12.82 0.50 2.28
C TYR A 148 -12.92 0.49 0.75
N ASN A 149 -11.93 -0.10 0.05
CA ASN A 149 -11.88 -0.11 -1.41
C ASN A 149 -12.45 -1.39 -2.00
N VAL A 150 -13.19 -1.28 -3.11
CA VAL A 150 -13.74 -2.45 -3.80
C VAL A 150 -12.63 -3.37 -4.33
N PRO A 151 -12.85 -4.70 -4.32
CA PRO A 151 -11.98 -5.64 -5.02
C PRO A 151 -11.78 -5.21 -6.48
N ASN A 152 -10.58 -5.43 -7.01
CA ASN A 152 -10.15 -5.03 -8.37
C ASN A 152 -9.91 -3.52 -8.62
N SER A 153 -10.21 -2.64 -7.66
CA SER A 153 -9.81 -1.22 -7.76
C SER A 153 -8.28 -1.07 -7.84
N ALA A 154 -7.81 0.05 -8.38
CA ALA A 154 -6.37 0.31 -8.49
C ALA A 154 -5.69 0.34 -7.11
N ILE A 155 -6.32 0.92 -6.09
CA ILE A 155 -5.80 0.93 -4.72
C ILE A 155 -5.70 -0.49 -4.17
N TYR A 156 -6.72 -1.33 -4.36
CA TYR A 156 -6.68 -2.72 -3.91
C TYR A 156 -5.51 -3.49 -4.55
N LYS A 157 -5.31 -3.33 -5.87
CA LYS A 157 -4.17 -3.97 -6.57
C LYS A 157 -2.82 -3.47 -6.07
N ARG A 158 -2.69 -2.17 -5.75
CA ARG A 158 -1.48 -1.60 -5.13
C ARG A 158 -1.20 -2.23 -3.77
N VAL A 159 -2.22 -2.40 -2.92
CA VAL A 159 -2.09 -3.08 -1.63
C VAL A 159 -1.51 -4.48 -1.79
N LEU A 160 -2.05 -5.28 -2.70
CA LEU A 160 -1.56 -6.66 -2.92
C LEU A 160 -0.08 -6.68 -3.31
N LYS A 161 0.35 -5.78 -4.20
CA LYS A 161 1.76 -5.67 -4.61
C LYS A 161 2.64 -5.23 -3.44
N MET A 162 2.21 -4.24 -2.66
CA MET A 162 2.95 -3.75 -1.50
C MET A 162 3.06 -4.80 -0.39
N GLN A 163 1.99 -5.56 -0.14
CA GLN A 163 2.00 -6.71 0.79
C GLN A 163 3.04 -7.75 0.37
N GLN A 164 3.07 -8.13 -0.92
CA GLN A 164 4.07 -9.07 -1.44
C GLN A 164 5.51 -8.58 -1.23
N VAL A 165 5.76 -7.30 -1.53
CA VAL A 165 7.09 -6.68 -1.37
C VAL A 165 7.50 -6.63 0.10
N MET A 166 6.60 -6.25 1.00
CA MET A 166 6.84 -6.25 2.45
C MET A 166 7.21 -7.65 2.97
N GLN A 167 6.44 -8.67 2.60
CA GLN A 167 6.66 -10.04 3.04
C GLN A 167 8.01 -10.59 2.55
N ALA A 168 8.35 -10.33 1.29
CA ALA A 168 9.64 -10.72 0.73
C ALA A 168 10.80 -10.05 1.49
N LYS A 169 10.70 -8.74 1.77
CA LYS A 169 11.73 -8.01 2.50
C LYS A 169 11.87 -8.46 3.95
N LYS A 170 10.76 -8.68 4.66
CA LYS A 170 10.78 -9.18 6.03
C LYS A 170 11.49 -10.53 6.11
N LYS A 171 11.18 -11.45 5.19
CA LYS A 171 11.85 -12.76 5.11
C LYS A 171 13.34 -12.65 4.81
N GLU A 172 13.75 -11.69 3.98
CA GLU A 172 15.16 -11.41 3.72
C GLU A 172 15.88 -10.94 4.98
N LEU A 173 15.27 -10.02 5.73
CA LEU A 173 15.85 -9.45 6.96
C LEU A 173 15.96 -10.50 8.08
N ALA A 174 14.91 -11.29 8.30
CA ALA A 174 14.91 -12.33 9.33
C ALA A 174 16.03 -13.37 9.16
N ARG A 175 16.42 -13.69 7.92
CA ARG A 175 17.54 -14.63 7.66
C ARG A 175 18.91 -14.04 7.97
N ARG A 176 19.07 -12.71 8.01
CA ARG A 176 20.36 -12.08 8.32
C ARG A 176 20.68 -12.24 9.79
N ASP A 177 19.66 -12.10 10.64
CA ASP A 177 19.78 -12.25 12.09
C ASP A 177 20.23 -13.68 12.46
N ASP A 178 19.85 -14.71 11.69
CA ASP A 178 20.23 -16.12 11.95
C ASP A 178 21.72 -16.45 11.66
N ILE A 179 22.42 -15.63 10.85
CA ILE A 179 23.79 -15.95 10.39
C ILE A 179 24.84 -15.39 11.36
N GLU A 180 24.57 -14.27 12.03
CA GLU A 180 25.54 -13.65 12.94
C GLU A 180 25.79 -14.48 14.21
N ASP A 181 24.85 -15.35 14.61
CA ASP A 181 25.02 -16.28 15.74
C ASP A 181 25.74 -17.61 15.37
N GLY A 182 25.95 -17.88 14.07
CA GLY A 182 26.46 -19.17 13.58
C GLY A 182 27.98 -19.28 13.41
N ASP A 183 28.71 -18.17 13.37
CA ASP A 183 30.10 -18.12 12.87
C ASP A 183 31.21 -18.19 13.95
N ILE A 184 30.88 -18.46 15.23
CA ILE A 184 31.88 -18.54 16.34
C ILE A 184 32.38 -19.99 16.63
N MET A 185 32.02 -20.99 15.81
CA MET A 185 32.36 -22.42 16.09
C MET A 185 33.32 -23.08 15.07
N ILE A 186 34.26 -22.36 14.46
CA ILE A 186 35.34 -22.99 13.65
C ILE A 186 36.71 -22.31 13.83
N SER A 187 37.41 -22.65 14.93
CA SER A 187 38.88 -22.61 15.10
C SER A 187 39.18 -22.84 16.59
N SER A 188 39.81 -23.90 17.07
CA SER A 188 41.06 -24.49 16.58
C SER A 188 41.18 -25.92 17.13
N ALA A 189 41.08 -26.93 16.25
CA ALA A 189 41.58 -28.27 16.51
C ALA A 189 42.59 -28.61 15.41
N THR A 190 43.72 -27.90 15.38
CA THR A 190 44.90 -28.37 14.65
C THR A 190 45.71 -29.24 15.59
N SER A 191 45.56 -30.54 15.38
CA SER A 191 46.31 -31.63 15.98
C SER A 191 47.82 -31.42 15.87
N ASP A 192 48.45 -31.44 17.04
CA ASP A 192 49.68 -32.15 17.41
C ASP A 192 50.48 -32.76 16.24
N THR A 193 51.66 -32.20 15.97
CA THR A 193 52.68 -32.81 15.13
C THR A 193 53.74 -33.42 16.01
N GLY A 194 53.59 -34.72 16.30
CA GLY A 194 54.63 -35.55 16.90
C GLY A 194 55.81 -35.71 15.95
N SER A 195 56.92 -35.02 16.22
CA SER A 195 58.22 -35.29 15.61
C SER A 195 58.95 -36.34 16.45
N SER A 196 59.06 -37.55 15.89
CA SER A 196 60.04 -38.56 16.29
C SER A 196 61.02 -38.76 15.15
N LYS A 197 62.26 -38.30 15.30
CA LYS A 197 63.50 -39.03 14.98
C LYS A 197 64.73 -38.19 15.26
#